data_AF-A0A367LS93-F1
#
_entry.id   AF-A0A367LS93-F1
#
_cell.length_a   1.000
_cell.length_b   1.000
_cell.length_c   1.000
_cell.angle_alpha   90.00
_cell.angle_beta   90.00
_cell.angle_gamma   90.00
#
_symmetry.space_group_name_H-M   'P 1'
#
loop_
_entity.id
_entity.type
_entity.pdbx_description
1 polymer ?
#
loop_
_entity_poly.entity_id
_entity_poly.type
_entity_poly.pdbx_seq_one_letter_code
_entity_poly.pdbx_strand_id
1 'polypeptide(L)'
;MHPATRPVFLRDGLRTLNSFSATSSRSDRLNAIDVEDAISFVAQHDSPIHYEALFSVLPKELLKEIWHSWGQTPHTLSNMFYASTDATSVRFVQTTIKWYREAARQKRQTCWPSLGAAQNHISVHRDVLGAINNLLYDPPTVQNDMGLRHLHLPPGELRKDTPICFDSGNNQTRWLTQNWPLWMIRHDSGQAVYASLATIRRHLDTWGGPLSRLLLGMLKEPNEYACNQRPKSYTDFLDHLEQVISRKKAFCISLGKARRRFIPDASHYWFVAGGTEVQDSQRWTFDPLVGWDDSSSVATENVSMSGQPQKHDGAYQEKNDYSNRTWFRSTLVRKPFATNRHWVDVQGSSQGGSEVAREAQRMAQAGIEVEV
;
A
#
# COMPACT_ATOMS: atom_id res chain seq x y z
N MET A 1 -13.17 34.31 24.86
CA MET A 1 -12.53 34.58 23.56
C MET A 1 -11.74 33.35 23.14
N HIS A 2 -12.27 32.53 22.24
CA HIS A 2 -11.51 31.42 21.66
C HIS A 2 -10.60 31.96 20.54
N PRO A 3 -9.30 31.61 20.52
CA PRO A 3 -8.43 32.04 19.44
C PRO A 3 -8.84 31.30 18.16
N ALA A 4 -9.18 32.07 17.14
CA ALA A 4 -9.41 31.56 15.80
C ALA A 4 -8.12 30.91 15.27
N THR A 5 -8.16 29.60 15.07
CA THR A 5 -7.09 28.84 14.43
C THR A 5 -6.96 29.33 12.99
N ARG A 6 -5.87 30.03 12.66
CA ARG A 6 -5.58 30.43 11.29
C ARG A 6 -5.29 29.18 10.45
N PRO A 7 -5.85 29.07 9.22
CA PRO A 7 -5.50 27.99 8.32
C PRO A 7 -4.02 28.08 7.96
N VAL A 8 -3.27 27.03 8.27
CA VAL A 8 -1.88 26.88 7.84
C VAL A 8 -1.91 26.62 6.33
N PHE A 9 -1.54 27.63 5.55
CA PHE A 9 -1.26 27.46 4.13
C PHE A 9 0.05 26.67 4.00
N LEU A 10 -0.06 25.40 3.59
CA LEU A 10 1.08 24.54 3.28
C LEU A 10 1.76 25.08 2.02
N ARG A 11 3.06 25.39 2.12
CA ARG A 11 3.91 25.84 0.99
C ARG A 11 3.93 24.79 -0.13
N ASP A 12 3.54 25.22 -1.33
CA ASP A 12 3.85 24.80 -2.73
C ASP A 12 4.22 23.34 -3.11
N GLY A 13 4.05 22.34 -2.26
CA GLY A 13 4.35 20.94 -2.64
C GLY A 13 3.49 19.89 -1.97
N LEU A 14 2.73 20.25 -0.93
CA LEU A 14 1.85 19.31 -0.24
C LEU A 14 0.41 19.53 -0.68
N ARG A 15 -0.16 18.49 -1.29
CA ARG A 15 -1.55 18.50 -1.74
C ARG A 15 -2.50 18.57 -0.56
N THR A 16 -3.67 19.11 -0.86
CA THR A 16 -4.73 19.54 0.05
C THR A 16 -5.02 18.53 1.16
N LEU A 17 -5.26 19.06 2.36
CA LEU A 17 -5.85 18.34 3.48
C LEU A 17 -7.23 17.84 3.06
N ASN A 18 -7.36 16.55 2.80
CA ASN A 18 -8.61 15.96 2.32
C ASN A 18 -9.20 15.01 3.36
N SER A 19 -10.52 14.96 3.43
CA SER A 19 -11.25 14.09 4.37
C SER A 19 -11.82 12.88 3.66
N PHE A 20 -11.93 11.78 4.40
CA PHE A 20 -12.75 10.63 3.99
C PHE A 20 -14.22 11.06 3.83
N SER A 21 -14.92 10.46 2.87
CA SER A 21 -16.29 10.84 2.53
C SER A 21 -17.31 9.84 3.07
N ALA A 22 -18.23 10.32 3.91
CA ALA A 22 -19.43 9.60 4.32
C ALA A 22 -20.64 10.13 3.55
N THR A 23 -20.72 9.85 2.25
CA THR A 23 -22.03 9.97 1.56
C THR A 23 -22.92 8.83 2.07
N SER A 24 -24.17 9.13 2.42
CA SER A 24 -25.03 8.19 3.17
C SER A 24 -25.10 6.83 2.48
N SER A 25 -25.45 6.79 1.19
CA SER A 25 -25.65 5.52 0.46
C SER A 25 -24.40 4.63 0.35
N ARG A 26 -23.19 5.20 0.34
CA ARG A 26 -21.94 4.43 0.24
C ARG A 26 -21.47 3.96 1.62
N SER A 27 -21.59 4.84 2.60
CA SER A 27 -21.33 4.52 4.00
C SER A 27 -22.25 3.40 4.48
N ASP A 28 -23.53 3.42 4.10
CA ASP A 28 -24.52 2.39 4.47
C ASP A 28 -24.13 1.00 3.96
N ARG A 29 -23.62 0.91 2.73
CA ARG A 29 -23.11 -0.36 2.16
C ARG A 29 -21.89 -0.87 2.90
N LEU A 30 -20.95 0.01 3.24
CA LEU A 30 -19.78 -0.39 4.02
C LEU A 30 -20.16 -0.79 5.45
N ASN A 31 -21.21 -0.17 6.00
CA ASN A 31 -21.74 -0.47 7.32
C ASN A 31 -22.53 -1.79 7.39
N ALA A 32 -23.01 -2.29 6.25
CA ALA A 32 -23.68 -3.59 6.15
C ALA A 32 -22.73 -4.78 6.36
N ILE A 33 -21.42 -4.57 6.25
CA ILE A 33 -20.41 -5.59 6.54
C ILE A 33 -20.25 -5.68 8.06
N ASP A 34 -20.53 -6.83 8.65
CA ASP A 34 -20.23 -7.08 10.06
C ASP A 34 -18.72 -7.27 10.23
N VAL A 35 -18.07 -6.29 10.87
CA VAL A 35 -16.62 -6.31 11.12
C VAL A 35 -16.28 -6.68 12.56
N GLU A 36 -17.27 -6.89 13.42
CA GLU A 36 -17.05 -7.24 14.83
C GLU A 36 -17.10 -8.76 15.03
N ASP A 37 -17.98 -9.47 14.31
CA ASP A 37 -18.02 -10.93 14.31
C ASP A 37 -17.16 -11.53 13.19
N ALA A 38 -16.17 -12.36 13.55
CA ALA A 38 -15.25 -12.95 12.60
C ALA A 38 -15.93 -13.97 11.66
N ILE A 39 -16.94 -14.70 12.15
CA ILE A 39 -17.64 -15.72 11.36
C ILE A 39 -18.50 -15.06 10.28
N SER A 40 -19.32 -14.09 10.68
CA SER A 40 -20.14 -13.28 9.78
C SER A 40 -19.28 -12.50 8.78
N PHE A 41 -18.14 -11.96 9.22
CA PHE A 41 -17.20 -11.29 8.33
C PHE A 41 -16.69 -12.21 7.22
N VAL A 42 -16.28 -13.44 7.55
CA VAL A 42 -15.78 -14.40 6.56
C VAL A 42 -16.81 -14.66 5.47
N ALA A 43 -18.09 -14.84 5.84
CA ALA A 43 -19.17 -15.07 4.89
C ALA A 43 -19.47 -13.86 3.98
N GLN A 44 -19.17 -12.64 4.42
CA GLN A 44 -19.56 -11.41 3.74
C GLN A 44 -18.42 -10.74 2.97
N HIS A 45 -17.18 -10.87 3.47
CA HIS A 45 -16.09 -10.01 3.03
C HIS A 45 -15.64 -10.27 1.61
N ASP A 46 -15.85 -11.46 1.05
CA ASP A 46 -15.39 -11.85 -0.30
C ASP A 46 -16.38 -11.41 -1.40
N SER A 47 -16.67 -10.11 -1.46
CA SER A 47 -17.59 -9.52 -2.43
C SER A 47 -16.99 -8.28 -3.08
N PRO A 48 -16.83 -8.24 -4.41
CA PRO A 48 -16.35 -7.06 -5.13
C PRO A 48 -17.18 -5.80 -4.86
N ILE A 49 -18.48 -5.95 -4.58
CA ILE A 49 -19.38 -4.84 -4.27
C ILE A 49 -19.02 -4.20 -2.93
N HIS A 50 -18.67 -5.02 -1.93
CA HIS A 50 -18.21 -4.54 -0.63
C HIS A 50 -16.88 -3.80 -0.74
N TYR A 51 -15.97 -4.29 -1.58
CA TYR A 51 -14.70 -3.62 -1.83
C TYR A 51 -14.84 -2.33 -2.63
N GLU A 52 -15.79 -2.27 -3.58
CA GLU A 52 -16.10 -1.02 -4.26
C GLU A 52 -16.64 0.02 -3.27
N ALA A 53 -17.52 -0.38 -2.34
CA ALA A 53 -17.97 0.50 -1.26
C ALA A 53 -16.80 0.97 -0.38
N LEU A 54 -15.87 0.07 -0.05
CA LEU A 54 -14.65 0.39 0.70
C LEU A 54 -13.78 1.43 0.00
N PHE A 55 -13.51 1.29 -1.30
CA PHE A 55 -12.74 2.29 -2.03
C PHE A 55 -13.49 3.61 -2.21
N SER A 56 -14.82 3.56 -2.24
CA SER A 56 -15.65 4.75 -2.45
C SER A 56 -15.66 5.74 -1.27
N VAL A 57 -15.20 5.33 -0.08
CA VAL A 57 -15.07 6.22 1.09
C VAL A 57 -13.72 6.94 1.17
N LEU A 58 -12.74 6.56 0.32
CA LEU A 58 -11.47 7.26 0.21
C LEU A 58 -11.68 8.73 -0.20
N PRO A 59 -10.73 9.63 0.14
CA PRO A 59 -10.77 11.01 -0.32
C PRO A 59 -10.94 11.11 -1.84
N LYS A 60 -11.85 11.96 -2.31
CA LYS A 60 -12.16 12.14 -3.74
C LYS A 60 -10.92 12.50 -4.56
N GLU A 61 -10.06 13.36 -4.03
CA GLU A 61 -8.84 13.78 -4.72
C GLU A 61 -7.82 12.64 -4.83
N LEU A 62 -7.71 11.77 -3.83
CA LEU A 62 -6.87 10.56 -3.92
C LEU A 62 -7.39 9.63 -5.02
N LEU A 63 -8.70 9.41 -5.10
CA LEU A 63 -9.30 8.57 -6.15
C LEU A 63 -9.06 9.13 -7.55
N LYS A 64 -9.12 10.45 -7.73
CA LYS A 64 -8.76 11.10 -8.99
C LYS A 64 -7.29 10.89 -9.33
N GLU A 65 -6.38 11.04 -8.36
CA GLU A 65 -4.95 10.81 -8.60
C GLU A 65 -4.65 9.35 -8.94
N ILE A 66 -5.28 8.40 -8.25
CA ILE A 66 -5.16 6.97 -8.58
C ILE A 66 -5.63 6.71 -10.01
N TRP A 67 -6.74 7.33 -10.42
CA TRP A 67 -7.21 7.25 -11.80
C TRP A 67 -6.20 7.83 -12.79
N HIS A 68 -5.72 9.06 -12.56
CA HIS A 68 -4.83 9.74 -13.50
C HIS A 68 -3.43 9.13 -13.56
N SER A 69 -2.86 8.73 -12.42
CA SER A 69 -1.48 8.22 -12.34
C SER A 69 -1.38 6.72 -12.56
N TRP A 70 -2.38 5.93 -12.13
CA TRP A 70 -2.33 4.47 -12.19
C TRP A 70 -3.34 3.87 -13.17
N GLY A 71 -4.26 4.66 -13.73
CA GLY A 71 -5.30 4.19 -14.64
C GLY A 71 -6.35 3.31 -13.95
N GLN A 72 -6.49 3.39 -12.62
CA GLN A 72 -7.35 2.50 -11.85
C GLN A 72 -8.63 3.20 -11.37
N THR A 73 -9.78 2.57 -11.61
CA THR A 73 -11.07 3.01 -11.05
C THR A 73 -11.36 2.28 -9.73
N PRO A 74 -12.27 2.76 -8.87
CA PRO A 74 -12.72 2.00 -7.70
C PRO A 74 -13.19 0.58 -8.03
N HIS A 75 -13.85 0.38 -9.17
CA HIS A 75 -14.28 -0.93 -9.65
C HIS A 75 -13.09 -1.82 -10.07
N THR A 76 -12.08 -1.25 -10.73
CA THR A 76 -10.87 -2.01 -11.08
C THR A 76 -10.10 -2.40 -9.82
N LEU A 77 -9.97 -1.47 -8.86
CA LEU A 77 -9.33 -1.72 -7.57
C LEU A 77 -10.07 -2.81 -6.78
N SER A 78 -11.42 -2.83 -6.79
CA SER A 78 -12.22 -3.86 -6.11
C SER A 78 -12.01 -5.24 -6.71
N ASN A 79 -12.01 -5.36 -8.03
CA ASN A 79 -11.75 -6.62 -8.72
C ASN A 79 -10.31 -7.11 -8.50
N MET A 80 -9.32 -6.21 -8.52
CA MET A 80 -7.93 -6.56 -8.22
C MET A 80 -7.76 -7.03 -6.78
N PHE A 81 -8.43 -6.36 -5.83
CA PHE A 81 -8.38 -6.78 -4.43
C PHE A 81 -9.06 -8.13 -4.22
N TYR A 82 -10.25 -8.33 -4.80
CA TYR A 82 -10.97 -9.60 -4.83
C TYR A 82 -10.10 -10.74 -5.36
N ALA A 83 -9.38 -10.54 -6.47
CA ALA A 83 -8.47 -11.55 -7.02
C ALA A 83 -7.25 -11.86 -6.12
N SER A 84 -7.04 -11.11 -5.04
CA SER A 84 -5.92 -11.28 -4.09
C SER A 84 -6.37 -11.67 -2.68
N THR A 85 -7.67 -11.89 -2.44
CA THR A 85 -8.21 -12.18 -1.10
C THR A 85 -7.65 -13.49 -0.54
N ASP A 86 -7.50 -14.52 -1.36
CA ASP A 86 -6.91 -15.81 -0.97
C ASP A 86 -5.49 -15.69 -0.40
N ALA A 87 -4.73 -14.69 -0.86
CA ALA A 87 -3.36 -14.43 -0.41
C ALA A 87 -3.28 -13.43 0.76
N THR A 88 -4.42 -12.85 1.15
CA THR A 88 -4.50 -11.75 2.12
C THR A 88 -5.08 -12.26 3.43
N SER A 89 -4.51 -11.83 4.57
CA SER A 89 -5.04 -12.21 5.88
C SER A 89 -6.43 -11.61 6.10
N VAL A 90 -7.43 -12.44 6.42
CA VAL A 90 -8.80 -12.01 6.79
C VAL A 90 -8.76 -10.90 7.87
N ARG A 91 -7.89 -11.04 8.87
CA ARG A 91 -7.73 -10.05 9.94
C ARG A 91 -7.23 -8.70 9.43
N PHE A 92 -6.34 -8.69 8.44
CA PHE A 92 -5.88 -7.46 7.79
C PHE A 92 -7.06 -6.76 7.12
N VAL A 93 -7.85 -7.49 6.31
CA VAL A 93 -9.02 -6.94 5.61
C VAL A 93 -10.04 -6.38 6.61
N GLN A 94 -10.39 -7.16 7.63
CA GLN A 94 -11.32 -6.76 8.69
C GLN A 94 -10.88 -5.48 9.39
N THR A 95 -9.61 -5.41 9.77
CA THR A 95 -9.03 -4.23 10.46
C THR A 95 -9.02 -3.02 9.55
N THR A 96 -8.68 -3.17 8.26
CA THR A 96 -8.71 -2.08 7.28
C THR A 96 -10.13 -1.56 7.06
N ILE A 97 -11.12 -2.44 6.87
CA ILE A 97 -12.53 -2.03 6.70
C ILE A 97 -13.01 -1.28 7.95
N LYS A 98 -12.73 -1.79 9.15
CA LYS A 98 -13.08 -1.13 10.42
C LYS A 98 -12.45 0.26 10.51
N TRP A 99 -11.17 0.39 10.15
CA TRP A 99 -10.50 1.69 10.14
C TRP A 99 -11.10 2.65 9.12
N TYR A 100 -11.39 2.21 7.89
CA TYR A 100 -11.96 3.03 6.82
C TYR A 100 -13.36 3.54 7.17
N ARG A 101 -14.19 2.66 7.77
CA ARG A 101 -15.52 3.04 8.31
C ARG A 101 -15.40 4.15 9.34
N GLU A 102 -14.50 3.98 10.30
CA GLU A 102 -14.31 4.95 11.37
C GLU A 102 -13.73 6.27 10.84
N ALA A 103 -12.75 6.20 9.94
CA ALA A 103 -12.19 7.37 9.27
C ALA A 103 -13.26 8.15 8.49
N ALA A 104 -14.12 7.46 7.74
CA ALA A 104 -15.24 8.09 7.02
C ALA A 104 -16.26 8.72 7.97
N ARG A 105 -16.66 8.00 9.04
CA ARG A 105 -17.59 8.51 10.06
C ARG A 105 -17.06 9.77 10.74
N GLN A 106 -15.78 9.78 11.08
CA GLN A 106 -15.10 10.91 11.70
C GLN A 106 -14.71 12.02 10.71
N LYS A 107 -14.92 11.82 9.40
CA LYS A 107 -14.36 12.68 8.35
C LYS A 107 -12.87 12.95 8.56
N ARG A 108 -12.14 11.91 8.98
CA ARG A 108 -10.71 11.98 9.29
C ARG A 108 -9.98 12.55 8.08
N GLN A 109 -9.03 13.43 8.34
CA GLN A 109 -8.16 13.99 7.32
C GLN A 109 -6.94 13.10 7.13
N THR A 110 -6.49 12.98 5.89
CA THR A 110 -5.28 12.23 5.51
C THR A 110 -4.54 12.99 4.41
N CYS A 111 -3.25 12.76 4.34
CA CYS A 111 -2.39 13.17 3.24
C CYS A 111 -1.81 11.93 2.54
N TRP A 112 -1.25 12.11 1.34
CA TRP A 112 -0.57 11.08 0.57
C TRP A 112 0.50 11.72 -0.33
N PRO A 113 1.51 10.95 -0.78
CA PRO A 113 2.51 11.50 -1.68
C PRO A 113 1.91 11.77 -3.08
N SER A 114 2.48 12.69 -3.83
CA SER A 114 2.08 12.95 -5.22
C SER A 114 2.21 11.67 -6.06
N LEU A 115 1.09 11.11 -6.54
CA LEU A 115 1.12 9.81 -7.24
C LEU A 115 1.75 9.86 -8.63
N GLY A 116 1.95 11.06 -9.19
CA GLY A 116 2.71 11.25 -10.43
C GLY A 116 4.23 11.13 -10.23
N ALA A 117 4.71 11.39 -9.01
CA ALA A 117 6.12 11.24 -8.63
C ALA A 117 6.36 9.90 -7.91
N ALA A 118 5.35 9.38 -7.19
CA ALA A 118 5.42 8.08 -6.56
C ALA A 118 5.31 6.96 -7.62
N GLN A 119 6.14 5.94 -7.47
CA GLN A 119 6.03 4.73 -8.29
C GLN A 119 4.65 4.09 -8.07
N ASN A 120 4.13 3.36 -9.05
CA ASN A 120 2.86 2.65 -8.88
C ASN A 120 3.00 1.56 -7.81
N HIS A 121 2.56 1.88 -6.59
CA HIS A 121 2.70 1.01 -5.42
C HIS A 121 1.93 -0.31 -5.54
N ILE A 122 0.89 -0.39 -6.39
CA ILE A 122 0.12 -1.63 -6.58
C ILE A 122 1.03 -2.77 -7.06
N SER A 123 1.98 -2.46 -7.95
CA SER A 123 2.91 -3.46 -8.53
C SER A 123 3.87 -4.10 -7.51
N VAL A 124 4.11 -3.43 -6.39
CA VAL A 124 5.10 -3.85 -5.37
C VAL A 124 4.47 -4.36 -4.07
N HIS A 125 3.15 -4.25 -3.93
CA HIS A 125 2.39 -4.82 -2.82
C HIS A 125 1.71 -6.12 -3.22
N ARG A 126 1.41 -6.96 -2.23
CA ARG A 126 0.69 -8.22 -2.45
C ARG A 126 -0.75 -7.98 -2.87
N ASP A 127 -1.35 -6.93 -2.34
CA ASP A 127 -2.73 -6.56 -2.58
C ASP A 127 -2.90 -5.03 -2.69
N VAL A 128 -4.04 -4.62 -3.24
CA VAL A 128 -4.34 -3.20 -3.51
C VAL A 128 -4.61 -2.40 -2.24
N LEU A 129 -5.21 -3.01 -1.20
CA LEU A 129 -5.42 -2.31 0.07
C LEU A 129 -4.10 -2.02 0.74
N GLY A 130 -3.16 -2.95 0.71
CA GLY A 130 -1.83 -2.75 1.22
C GLY A 130 -1.10 -1.59 0.53
N ALA A 131 -1.21 -1.50 -0.79
CA ALA A 131 -0.64 -0.38 -1.55
C ALA A 131 -1.23 0.97 -1.14
N ILE A 132 -2.56 1.03 -0.97
CA ILE A 132 -3.26 2.27 -0.59
C ILE A 132 -2.98 2.62 0.89
N ASN A 133 -3.04 1.67 1.81
CA ASN A 133 -2.79 1.91 3.23
C ASN A 133 -1.41 2.52 3.47
N ASN A 134 -0.39 2.07 2.72
CA ASN A 134 0.98 2.57 2.82
C ASN A 134 1.18 3.97 2.18
N LEU A 135 0.18 4.52 1.49
CA LEU A 135 0.16 5.90 1.00
C LEU A 135 -0.47 6.89 1.98
N LEU A 136 -1.24 6.43 2.97
CA LEU A 136 -2.02 7.31 3.84
C LEU A 136 -1.18 7.79 5.02
N TYR A 137 -0.93 9.10 5.07
CA TYR A 137 -0.14 9.76 6.09
C TYR A 137 -1.00 10.62 7.02
N ASP A 138 -0.57 10.69 8.28
CA ASP A 138 -1.13 11.59 9.27
C ASP A 138 -0.74 13.05 8.95
N PRO A 139 -1.71 13.93 8.61
CA PRO A 139 -1.42 15.25 8.07
C PRO A 139 -0.43 16.11 8.87
N PRO A 140 -0.47 16.17 10.21
CA PRO A 140 0.45 16.98 11.00
C PRO A 140 1.92 16.58 10.87
N THR A 141 2.19 15.37 10.36
CA THR A 141 3.52 14.78 10.29
C THR A 141 4.16 14.91 8.91
N VAL A 142 3.41 15.40 7.92
CA VAL A 142 3.84 15.38 6.54
C VAL A 142 4.84 16.49 6.25
N GLN A 143 6.00 16.12 5.70
CA GLN A 143 7.04 17.02 5.24
C GLN A 143 7.66 16.46 3.96
N ASN A 144 7.89 17.32 2.95
CA ASN A 144 8.54 16.92 1.69
C ASN A 144 7.91 15.68 1.03
N ASP A 145 6.58 15.63 0.96
CA ASP A 145 5.82 14.54 0.33
C ASP A 145 5.97 13.16 1.02
N MET A 146 6.42 13.16 2.27
CA MET A 146 6.59 11.99 3.14
C MET A 146 5.99 12.29 4.51
N GLY A 147 5.62 11.26 5.26
CA GLY A 147 5.02 11.45 6.58
C GLY A 147 4.94 10.15 7.38
N LEU A 148 4.41 10.27 8.59
CA LEU A 148 4.10 9.12 9.43
C LEU A 148 2.75 8.53 9.03
N ARG A 149 2.64 7.20 9.09
CA ARG A 149 1.38 6.50 8.83
C ARG A 149 0.42 6.64 10.01
N HIS A 150 -0.85 6.40 9.76
CA HIS A 150 -1.80 6.14 10.84
C HIS A 150 -1.50 4.76 11.48
N LEU A 151 -1.01 4.74 12.71
CA LEU A 151 -0.55 3.49 13.36
C LEU A 151 -1.63 2.40 13.48
N HIS A 152 -2.89 2.82 13.65
CA HIS A 152 -4.04 1.92 13.70
C HIS A 152 -4.50 1.41 12.33
N LEU A 153 -3.99 1.97 11.24
CA LEU A 153 -4.21 1.44 9.90
C LEU A 153 -3.13 0.40 9.62
N PRO A 154 -3.49 -0.88 9.42
CA PRO A 154 -2.48 -1.92 9.22
C PRO A 154 -1.71 -1.66 7.92
N PRO A 155 -0.37 -1.76 7.93
CA PRO A 155 0.43 -1.56 6.74
C PRO A 155 0.24 -2.73 5.77
N GLY A 156 0.35 -2.43 4.48
CA GLY A 156 0.31 -3.45 3.43
C GLY A 156 1.54 -4.33 3.40
N GLU A 157 1.36 -5.61 3.05
CA GLU A 157 2.49 -6.49 2.77
C GLU A 157 3.12 -6.19 1.41
N LEU A 158 4.45 -6.13 1.39
CA LEU A 158 5.20 -6.04 0.14
C LEU A 158 5.37 -7.41 -0.52
N ARG A 159 5.47 -7.39 -1.84
CA ARG A 159 5.86 -8.56 -2.62
C ARG A 159 7.28 -8.97 -2.28
N LYS A 160 7.48 -10.27 -2.07
CA LYS A 160 8.82 -10.83 -1.80
C LYS A 160 9.60 -11.12 -3.10
N ASP A 161 8.91 -11.15 -4.24
CA ASP A 161 9.46 -11.55 -5.55
C ASP A 161 9.79 -10.36 -6.46
N THR A 162 9.46 -9.14 -6.03
CA THR A 162 9.68 -7.90 -6.77
C THR A 162 10.62 -7.02 -5.96
N PRO A 163 11.77 -6.62 -6.52
CA PRO A 163 12.56 -5.58 -5.88
C PRO A 163 11.99 -4.20 -6.08
N ILE A 164 12.36 -3.32 -5.16
CA ILE A 164 11.97 -1.91 -5.21
C ILE A 164 13.24 -1.10 -5.16
N CYS A 165 13.40 -0.23 -6.15
CA CYS A 165 14.58 0.59 -6.35
C CYS A 165 14.34 2.03 -5.91
N PHE A 166 15.38 2.66 -5.39
CA PHE A 166 15.41 4.01 -4.89
C PHE A 166 16.71 4.68 -5.34
N ASP A 167 16.64 5.97 -5.60
CA ASP A 167 17.79 6.81 -5.94
C ASP A 167 17.85 8.02 -5.01
N SER A 168 18.81 8.92 -5.24
CA SER A 168 18.96 10.15 -4.45
C SER A 168 17.84 11.18 -4.68
N GLY A 169 17.09 11.08 -5.79
CA GLY A 169 15.96 11.95 -6.10
C GLY A 169 14.67 11.53 -5.39
N ASN A 170 14.56 10.24 -5.03
CA ASN A 170 13.39 9.68 -4.38
C ASN A 170 13.10 10.31 -3.00
N ASN A 171 11.85 10.71 -2.76
CA ASN A 171 11.42 11.34 -1.50
C ASN A 171 11.65 10.44 -0.28
N GLN A 172 11.52 9.12 -0.41
CA GLN A 172 11.75 8.16 0.66
C GLN A 172 13.23 8.06 1.01
N THR A 173 14.14 8.11 0.03
CA THR A 173 15.58 8.18 0.28
C THR A 173 15.94 9.46 1.01
N ARG A 174 15.41 10.61 0.57
CA ARG A 174 15.66 11.89 1.24
C ARG A 174 15.14 11.90 2.67
N TRP A 175 13.94 11.35 2.90
CA TRP A 175 13.37 11.20 4.24
C TRP A 175 14.23 10.31 5.14
N LEU A 176 14.72 9.19 4.59
CA LEU A 176 15.65 8.30 5.27
C LEU A 176 16.94 9.03 5.70
N THR A 177 17.56 9.79 4.79
CA THR A 177 18.78 10.57 5.09
C THR A 177 18.52 11.63 6.16
N GLN A 178 17.39 12.35 6.09
CA GLN A 178 17.03 13.39 7.06
C GLN A 178 16.82 12.84 8.47
N ASN A 179 16.30 11.62 8.57
CA ASN A 179 16.00 10.97 9.84
C ASN A 179 17.07 9.99 10.32
N TRP A 180 18.14 9.77 9.53
CA TRP A 180 19.26 8.90 9.88
C TRP A 180 19.89 9.25 11.24
N PRO A 181 20.06 10.54 11.62
CA PRO A 181 20.60 10.93 12.93
C PRO A 181 19.75 10.47 14.13
N LEU A 182 18.49 10.06 13.93
CA LEU A 182 17.67 9.49 15.00
C LEU A 182 18.12 8.08 15.41
N TRP A 183 18.91 7.41 14.56
CA TRP A 183 19.33 6.03 14.77
C TRP A 183 20.82 5.89 14.97
N MET A 184 21.61 6.90 14.63
CA MET A 184 23.05 6.83 14.69
C MET A 184 23.64 8.16 15.14
N ILE A 185 24.55 8.08 16.10
CA ILE A 185 25.38 9.20 16.54
C ILE A 185 26.82 8.87 16.12
N ARG A 186 27.51 9.83 15.49
CA ARG A 186 28.94 9.72 15.22
C ARG A 186 29.70 10.47 16.31
N HIS A 187 30.58 9.78 17.02
CA HIS A 187 31.50 10.42 17.96
C HIS A 187 32.60 11.17 17.21
N ASP A 188 33.33 12.05 17.91
CA ASP A 188 34.47 12.80 17.35
C ASP A 188 35.57 11.88 16.79
N SER A 189 35.63 10.64 17.27
CA SER A 189 36.50 9.58 16.73
C SER A 189 36.08 9.07 15.34
N GLY A 190 34.94 9.52 14.82
CA GLY A 190 34.32 9.01 13.59
C GLY A 190 33.54 7.71 13.78
N GLN A 191 33.59 7.09 14.96
CA GLN A 191 32.88 5.84 15.25
C GLN A 191 31.36 6.08 15.32
N ALA A 192 30.62 5.35 14.50
CA ALA A 192 29.17 5.32 14.52
C ALA A 192 28.68 4.44 15.68
N VAL A 193 27.77 4.97 16.49
CA VAL A 193 27.03 4.23 17.52
C VAL A 193 25.56 4.25 17.17
N TYR A 194 25.02 3.07 16.93
CA TYR A 194 23.63 2.88 16.55
C TYR A 194 22.72 2.71 17.76
N ALA A 195 21.50 3.24 17.67
CA ALA A 195 20.41 2.89 18.56
C ALA A 195 20.11 1.39 18.48
N SER A 196 19.43 0.87 19.50
CA SER A 196 19.06 -0.54 19.54
C SER A 196 18.14 -0.91 18.36
N LEU A 197 18.26 -2.14 17.86
CA LEU A 197 17.45 -2.65 16.75
C LEU A 197 15.94 -2.46 16.99
N ALA A 198 15.46 -2.71 18.21
CA ALA A 198 14.07 -2.49 18.59
C ALA A 198 13.64 -1.02 18.47
N THR A 199 14.52 -0.08 18.83
CA THR A 199 14.26 1.36 18.70
C THR A 199 14.14 1.77 17.25
N ILE A 200 15.09 1.34 16.41
CA ILE A 200 15.10 1.63 14.97
C ILE A 200 13.85 1.03 14.29
N ARG A 201 13.53 -0.23 14.56
CA ARG A 201 12.32 -0.90 14.04
C ARG A 201 11.04 -0.15 14.44
N ARG A 202 10.94 0.31 15.70
CA ARG A 202 9.77 1.10 16.15
C ARG A 202 9.64 2.42 15.36
N HIS A 203 10.74 3.12 15.09
CA HIS A 203 10.72 4.35 14.29
C HIS A 203 10.34 4.07 12.84
N LEU A 204 10.94 3.06 12.21
CA LEU A 204 10.60 2.68 10.84
C LEU A 204 9.14 2.23 10.71
N ASP A 205 8.60 1.55 11.73
CA ASP A 205 7.21 1.13 11.71
C ASP A 205 6.23 2.31 11.70
N THR A 206 6.63 3.51 12.13
CA THR A 206 5.75 4.69 12.03
C THR A 206 5.79 5.36 10.66
N TRP A 207 6.76 5.04 9.80
CA TRP A 207 6.90 5.72 8.51
C TRP A 207 5.97 5.15 7.45
N GLY A 208 5.45 6.04 6.61
CA GLY A 208 4.75 5.68 5.39
C GLY A 208 5.68 5.19 4.27
N GLY A 209 5.08 4.71 3.19
CA GLY A 209 5.79 4.26 1.99
C GLY A 209 6.45 2.87 2.09
N PRO A 210 6.86 2.30 0.95
CA PRO A 210 7.47 0.96 0.87
C PRO A 210 8.89 0.88 1.46
N LEU A 211 9.70 1.94 1.43
CA LEU A 211 11.10 1.89 1.89
C LEU A 211 11.19 1.47 3.36
N SER A 212 10.34 2.02 4.23
CA SER A 212 10.33 1.66 5.65
C SER A 212 10.05 0.17 5.87
N ARG A 213 9.12 -0.40 5.09
CA ARG A 213 8.76 -1.83 5.15
C ARG A 213 9.89 -2.72 4.67
N LEU A 214 10.62 -2.30 3.62
CA LEU A 214 11.80 -3.01 3.14
C LEU A 214 12.91 -3.02 4.19
N LEU A 215 13.18 -1.86 4.80
CA LEU A 215 14.19 -1.74 5.86
C LEU A 215 13.82 -2.61 7.06
N LEU A 216 12.56 -2.64 7.48
CA LEU A 216 12.09 -3.55 8.53
C LEU A 216 12.37 -5.03 8.20
N GLY A 217 12.22 -5.44 6.94
CA GLY A 217 12.54 -6.81 6.51
C GLY A 217 14.03 -7.10 6.43
N MET A 218 14.87 -6.09 6.17
CA MET A 218 16.33 -6.22 6.13
C MET A 218 16.97 -6.19 7.52
N LEU A 219 16.39 -5.44 8.46
CA LEU A 219 16.86 -5.29 9.83
C LEU A 219 16.52 -6.54 10.63
N LYS A 220 17.50 -7.43 10.80
CA LYS A 220 17.40 -8.69 11.55
C LYS A 220 18.34 -8.73 12.75
N GLU A 221 18.08 -9.64 13.68
CA GLU A 221 19.02 -9.93 14.76
C GLU A 221 20.32 -10.54 14.20
N PRO A 222 21.49 -10.36 14.84
CA PRO A 222 22.77 -10.84 14.32
C PRO A 222 22.80 -12.35 13.97
N ASN A 223 22.07 -13.17 14.71
CA ASN A 223 21.98 -14.62 14.49
C ASN A 223 21.00 -15.02 13.36
N GLU A 224 20.23 -14.08 12.82
CA GLU A 224 19.27 -14.32 11.73
C GLU A 224 19.87 -14.02 10.34
N TYR A 225 21.09 -13.47 10.28
CA TYR A 225 21.86 -13.36 9.04
C TYR A 225 22.57 -14.69 8.77
N ALA A 226 22.42 -15.23 7.56
CA ALA A 226 23.11 -16.47 7.19
C ALA A 226 24.63 -16.24 7.05
N CYS A 227 25.45 -17.22 7.41
CA CYS A 227 26.92 -17.09 7.48
C CYS A 227 27.58 -16.58 6.20
N ASN A 228 26.99 -16.88 5.03
CA ASN A 228 27.49 -16.47 3.72
C ASN A 228 26.77 -15.22 3.17
N GLN A 229 25.92 -14.56 3.95
CA GLN A 229 25.21 -13.34 3.54
C GLN A 229 25.93 -12.11 4.10
N ARG A 230 26.12 -11.10 3.24
CA ARG A 230 26.31 -9.72 3.69
C ARG A 230 24.93 -9.04 3.62
N PRO A 231 24.54 -8.25 4.63
CA PRO A 231 25.31 -7.83 5.82
C PRO A 231 25.36 -8.87 6.94
N LYS A 232 26.32 -8.78 7.88
CA LYS A 232 26.47 -9.71 9.02
C LYS A 232 25.70 -9.27 10.27
N SER A 233 25.32 -8.01 10.32
CA SER A 233 24.58 -7.39 11.42
C SER A 233 23.67 -6.30 10.86
N TYR A 234 22.73 -5.81 11.67
CA TYR A 234 21.90 -4.69 11.24
C TYR A 234 22.69 -3.37 11.13
N THR A 235 23.76 -3.20 11.91
CA THR A 235 24.62 -2.01 11.81
C THR A 235 25.45 -2.05 10.54
N ASP A 236 26.00 -3.22 10.17
CA ASP A 236 26.70 -3.42 8.90
C ASP A 236 25.78 -3.13 7.70
N PHE A 237 24.50 -3.51 7.80
CA PHE A 237 23.51 -3.19 6.77
C PHE A 237 23.36 -1.68 6.61
N LEU A 238 23.14 -0.98 7.72
CA LEU A 238 22.91 0.46 7.74
C LEU A 238 24.14 1.22 7.26
N ASP A 239 25.36 0.84 7.69
CA ASP A 239 26.61 1.44 7.21
C ASP A 239 26.75 1.34 5.68
N HIS A 240 26.49 0.16 5.11
CA HIS A 240 26.52 0.00 3.65
C HIS A 240 25.45 0.84 2.96
N LEU A 241 24.22 0.87 3.50
CA LEU A 241 23.13 1.64 2.93
C LEU A 241 23.45 3.15 2.94
N GLU A 242 23.97 3.67 4.04
CA GLU A 242 24.43 5.06 4.15
C GLU A 242 25.53 5.39 3.14
N GLN A 243 26.50 4.48 2.97
CA GLN A 243 27.57 4.65 1.99
C GLN A 243 27.02 4.73 0.56
N VAL A 244 26.05 3.88 0.20
CA VAL A 244 25.41 3.90 -1.12
C VAL A 244 24.64 5.19 -1.35
N ILE A 245 23.88 5.65 -0.36
CA ILE A 245 23.11 6.89 -0.42
C ILE A 245 24.04 8.11 -0.51
N SER A 246 25.11 8.17 0.28
CA SER A 246 26.06 9.29 0.26
C SER A 246 26.79 9.43 -1.08
N ARG A 247 27.02 8.31 -1.78
CA ARG A 247 27.54 8.26 -3.15
C ARG A 247 26.50 8.61 -4.22
N LYS A 248 25.26 8.93 -3.82
CA LYS A 248 24.11 9.21 -4.71
C LYS A 248 23.86 8.08 -5.73
N LYS A 249 24.13 6.83 -5.34
CA LYS A 249 23.90 5.67 -6.20
C LYS A 249 22.50 5.11 -5.97
N ALA A 250 21.89 4.61 -7.03
CA ALA A 250 20.62 3.92 -6.92
C ALA A 250 20.82 2.57 -6.23
N PHE A 251 19.84 2.16 -5.44
CA PHE A 251 19.84 0.90 -4.73
C PHE A 251 18.47 0.25 -4.77
N CYS A 252 18.42 -1.06 -4.72
CA CYS A 252 17.17 -1.81 -4.65
C CYS A 252 17.21 -2.83 -3.52
N ILE A 253 16.04 -3.08 -2.94
CA ILE A 253 15.86 -4.06 -1.87
C ILE A 253 14.82 -5.09 -2.32
N SER A 254 15.09 -6.36 -2.07
CA SER A 254 14.14 -7.46 -2.24
C SER A 254 13.96 -8.23 -0.93
N LEU A 255 12.71 -8.55 -0.57
CA LEU A 255 12.40 -9.32 0.64
C LEU A 255 12.47 -10.84 0.45
N GLY A 256 12.90 -11.31 -0.72
CA GLY A 256 12.95 -12.72 -1.05
C GLY A 256 13.70 -12.98 -2.35
N LYS A 257 13.39 -14.10 -3.01
CA LYS A 257 13.99 -14.44 -4.31
C LYS A 257 13.33 -13.59 -5.40
N ALA A 258 14.05 -12.56 -5.86
CA ALA A 258 13.62 -11.78 -7.02
C ALA A 258 13.54 -12.67 -8.27
N ARG A 259 12.48 -12.50 -9.06
CA ARG A 259 12.40 -13.19 -10.36
C ARG A 259 13.48 -12.64 -11.29
N ARG A 260 14.10 -13.50 -12.11
CA ARG A 260 15.19 -13.11 -13.04
C ARG A 260 14.88 -11.88 -13.89
N ARG A 261 13.65 -11.78 -14.40
CA ARG A 261 13.19 -10.64 -15.22
C ARG A 261 13.11 -9.30 -14.49
N PHE A 262 13.19 -9.31 -13.16
CA PHE A 262 13.12 -8.14 -12.31
C PHE A 262 14.45 -7.82 -11.64
N ILE A 263 15.53 -8.54 -11.98
CA ILE A 263 16.87 -8.18 -11.49
C ILE A 263 17.24 -6.82 -12.09
N PRO A 264 17.60 -5.82 -11.28
CA PRO A 264 17.99 -4.51 -11.77
C PRO A 264 19.25 -4.57 -12.62
N ASP A 265 19.49 -3.47 -13.32
CA ASP A 265 20.75 -3.24 -14.01
C ASP A 265 21.96 -3.34 -13.04
N ALA A 266 23.10 -3.77 -13.56
CA ALA A 266 24.37 -3.89 -12.85
C ALA A 266 24.85 -2.55 -12.25
N SER A 267 24.30 -1.43 -12.71
CA SER A 267 24.54 -0.09 -12.18
C SER A 267 23.91 0.18 -10.79
N HIS A 268 23.03 -0.70 -10.29
CA HIS A 268 22.32 -0.54 -9.03
C HIS A 268 22.94 -1.38 -7.89
N TYR A 269 22.98 -0.81 -6.69
CA TYR A 269 23.28 -1.59 -5.49
C TYR A 269 22.08 -2.46 -5.11
N TRP A 270 22.35 -3.66 -4.60
CA TRP A 270 21.32 -4.67 -4.40
C TRP A 270 21.38 -5.31 -3.02
N PHE A 271 20.27 -5.25 -2.29
CA PHE A 271 20.12 -5.84 -0.95
C PHE A 271 19.02 -6.90 -0.97
N VAL A 272 19.30 -8.09 -0.39
CA VAL A 272 18.33 -9.21 -0.33
C VAL A 272 18.09 -9.62 1.10
N ALA A 273 16.83 -9.58 1.55
CA ALA A 273 16.42 -10.05 2.85
C ALA A 273 16.25 -11.58 2.83
N GLY A 274 17.36 -12.32 2.92
CA GLY A 274 17.41 -13.77 3.23
C GLY A 274 16.42 -14.68 2.48
N GLY A 275 16.90 -15.32 1.42
CA GLY A 275 16.37 -16.59 0.92
C GLY A 275 17.45 -17.67 0.99
N THR A 276 17.06 -18.96 0.98
CA THR A 276 17.99 -20.05 0.66
C THR A 276 18.74 -19.70 -0.61
N GLU A 277 20.06 -19.78 -0.59
CA GLU A 277 21.01 -19.34 -1.63
C GLU A 277 20.37 -18.96 -2.97
N VAL A 278 20.42 -17.67 -3.28
CA VAL A 278 20.48 -17.28 -4.68
C VAL A 278 21.75 -17.97 -5.21
N GLN A 279 21.63 -18.89 -6.18
CA GLN A 279 22.80 -19.62 -6.71
C GLN A 279 23.91 -18.62 -7.01
N ASP A 280 25.16 -18.91 -6.63
CA ASP A 280 26.28 -17.95 -6.67
C ASP A 280 26.41 -17.21 -8.01
N SER A 281 25.99 -17.82 -9.13
CA SER A 281 25.87 -17.16 -10.45
C SER A 281 25.01 -15.88 -10.50
N GLN A 282 24.17 -15.64 -9.50
CA GLN A 282 23.28 -14.47 -9.39
C GLN A 282 23.75 -13.49 -8.29
N ARG A 283 24.92 -13.75 -7.70
CA ARG A 283 25.40 -13.10 -6.47
C ARG A 283 26.61 -12.18 -6.67
N TRP A 284 27.07 -11.96 -7.89
CA TRP A 284 28.23 -11.12 -8.20
C TRP A 284 27.84 -10.13 -9.31
N THR A 285 28.22 -8.85 -9.29
CA THR A 285 29.51 -8.29 -8.86
C THR A 285 29.34 -7.07 -7.94
N PHE A 286 29.66 -7.22 -6.66
CA PHE A 286 30.30 -6.11 -5.96
C PHE A 286 31.79 -6.36 -6.13
N ASP A 287 32.44 -5.60 -7.00
CA ASP A 287 33.87 -5.42 -6.82
C ASP A 287 34.09 -5.00 -5.36
N PRO A 288 35.07 -5.58 -4.65
CA PRO A 288 35.45 -5.08 -3.34
C PRO A 288 35.63 -3.56 -3.43
N LEU A 289 35.24 -2.83 -2.38
CA LEU A 289 35.40 -1.38 -2.22
C LEU A 289 36.87 -0.88 -2.29
N VAL A 290 37.77 -1.68 -2.85
CA VAL A 290 39.19 -1.44 -3.04
C VAL A 290 39.43 -1.32 -4.55
N GLY A 291 39.52 -0.09 -5.06
CA GLY A 291 40.12 0.16 -6.38
C GLY A 291 39.29 0.93 -7.42
N TRP A 292 38.32 1.76 -7.04
CA TRP A 292 37.91 2.85 -7.93
C TRP A 292 38.78 4.06 -7.63
N ASP A 293 39.90 4.13 -8.35
CA ASP A 293 40.79 5.29 -8.39
C ASP A 293 40.04 6.45 -9.05
N ASP A 294 40.03 7.63 -8.43
CA ASP A 294 39.32 8.85 -8.87
C ASP A 294 39.97 9.51 -10.11
N SER A 295 40.58 8.70 -10.98
CA SER A 295 41.35 9.14 -12.14
C SER A 295 40.84 8.51 -13.43
N SER A 296 39.61 8.85 -13.83
CA SER A 296 39.21 8.70 -15.22
C SER A 296 38.43 9.90 -15.71
N SER A 297 39.15 10.65 -16.55
CA SER A 297 38.80 11.78 -17.40
C SER A 297 37.38 11.81 -17.96
N VAL A 298 36.83 13.02 -17.93
CA VAL A 298 35.69 13.51 -18.70
C VAL A 298 35.74 13.02 -20.14
N ALA A 299 34.78 12.17 -20.51
CA ALA A 299 34.35 11.97 -21.89
C ALA A 299 32.99 12.66 -22.05
N THR A 300 33.00 13.77 -22.80
CA THR A 300 31.83 14.54 -23.16
C THR A 300 31.05 13.79 -24.24
N GLU A 301 30.01 13.04 -23.86
CA GLU A 301 29.02 12.54 -24.82
C GLU A 301 27.83 13.50 -24.89
N ASN A 302 27.70 14.16 -26.04
CA ASN A 302 26.53 14.94 -26.43
C ASN A 302 25.36 13.99 -26.71
N VAL A 303 24.56 13.68 -25.69
CA VAL A 303 23.25 13.04 -25.88
C VAL A 303 22.20 14.13 -26.03
N SER A 304 21.77 14.36 -27.28
CA SER A 304 20.57 15.14 -27.59
C SER A 304 19.34 14.33 -27.21
N MET A 305 18.64 14.73 -26.14
CA MET A 305 17.32 14.20 -25.81
C MET A 305 16.26 15.25 -26.12
N SER A 306 15.74 15.23 -27.35
CA SER A 306 14.50 15.90 -27.73
C SER A 306 13.30 14.95 -27.55
N GLY A 307 12.91 14.72 -26.30
CA GLY A 307 11.65 14.06 -25.96
C GLY A 307 10.68 15.06 -25.34
N GLN A 308 9.81 15.66 -26.16
CA GLN A 308 8.70 16.45 -25.60
C GLN A 308 7.64 15.50 -24.99
N PRO A 309 7.03 15.86 -23.84
CA PRO A 309 5.97 15.07 -23.24
C PRO A 309 4.73 15.07 -24.15
N GLN A 310 4.22 13.89 -24.48
CA GLN A 310 2.92 13.74 -25.13
C GLN A 310 1.82 14.27 -24.20
N LYS A 311 1.18 15.37 -24.62
CA LYS A 311 -0.09 15.82 -24.04
C LYS A 311 -1.18 14.82 -24.42
N HIS A 312 -1.69 14.09 -23.43
CA HIS A 312 -2.97 13.40 -23.56
C HIS A 312 -4.09 14.36 -23.15
N ASP A 313 -4.67 15.03 -24.14
CA ASP A 313 -5.92 15.76 -24.00
C ASP A 313 -7.09 14.77 -24.09
N GLY A 314 -7.32 14.03 -23.00
CA GLY A 314 -8.55 13.26 -22.81
C GLY A 314 -9.62 14.18 -22.22
N ALA A 315 -10.76 14.33 -22.91
CA ALA A 315 -11.88 15.13 -22.41
C ALA A 315 -12.43 14.55 -21.11
N TYR A 316 -12.04 15.14 -19.97
CA TYR A 316 -12.68 14.91 -18.69
C TYR A 316 -14.10 15.47 -18.76
N GLN A 317 -15.09 14.59 -18.93
CA GLN A 317 -16.50 14.99 -18.80
C GLN A 317 -16.81 15.21 -17.31
N GLU A 318 -16.75 16.47 -16.90
CA GLU A 318 -17.09 16.96 -15.56
C GLU A 318 -18.54 16.65 -15.14
N LYS A 319 -19.37 16.16 -16.07
CA LYS A 319 -20.80 15.83 -15.89
C LYS A 319 -21.12 14.35 -15.66
N ASN A 320 -20.14 13.51 -15.32
CA ASN A 320 -20.46 12.17 -14.79
C ASN A 320 -20.90 12.27 -13.32
N ASP A 321 -22.04 12.93 -13.13
CA ASP A 321 -22.78 12.96 -11.88
C ASP A 321 -23.52 11.62 -11.73
N TYR A 322 -22.84 10.65 -11.12
CA TYR A 322 -23.39 9.34 -10.78
C TYR A 322 -24.53 9.42 -9.73
N SER A 323 -24.94 10.61 -9.27
CA SER A 323 -26.01 10.80 -8.29
C SER A 323 -27.43 10.61 -8.84
N ASN A 324 -27.63 10.61 -10.17
CA ASN A 324 -28.96 10.62 -10.78
C ASN A 324 -29.37 9.34 -11.53
N ARG A 325 -28.63 8.22 -11.41
CA ARG A 325 -29.14 6.94 -11.92
C ARG A 325 -30.17 6.34 -10.95
N THR A 326 -31.44 6.58 -11.24
CA THR A 326 -32.57 5.82 -10.68
C THR A 326 -32.57 4.42 -11.28
N TRP A 327 -31.95 3.47 -10.59
CA TRP A 327 -32.03 2.06 -10.96
C TRP A 327 -33.35 1.49 -10.40
N PHE A 328 -34.24 1.11 -11.31
CA PHE A 328 -35.50 0.40 -11.08
C PHE A 328 -36.59 1.13 -10.27
N ARG A 329 -37.50 1.82 -10.98
CA ARG A 329 -38.92 1.83 -10.56
C ARG A 329 -39.50 0.45 -10.90
N SER A 330 -39.49 -0.46 -9.94
CA SER A 330 -40.39 -1.61 -9.96
C SER A 330 -41.81 -1.08 -9.76
N THR A 331 -42.67 -1.23 -10.77
CA THR A 331 -44.12 -1.11 -10.62
C THR A 331 -44.61 -2.25 -9.72
N LEU A 332 -44.53 -2.02 -8.41
CA LEU A 332 -45.15 -2.87 -7.40
C LEU A 332 -46.68 -2.75 -7.51
N VAL A 333 -47.28 -3.62 -8.32
CA VAL A 333 -48.66 -4.02 -8.15
C VAL A 333 -48.73 -4.78 -6.82
N ARG A 334 -49.26 -4.12 -5.79
CA ARG A 334 -49.59 -4.75 -4.50
C ARG A 334 -50.58 -5.89 -4.75
N LYS A 335 -50.12 -7.14 -4.61
CA LYS A 335 -51.00 -8.26 -4.28
C LYS A 335 -51.01 -8.45 -2.76
N PRO A 336 -52.17 -8.76 -2.15
CA PRO A 336 -52.27 -8.99 -0.72
C PRO A 336 -51.50 -10.26 -0.32
N PHE A 337 -50.71 -10.15 0.74
CA PHE A 337 -49.95 -11.25 1.31
C PHE A 337 -50.90 -12.31 1.88
N ALA A 338 -50.83 -13.52 1.32
CA ALA A 338 -51.30 -14.72 1.99
C ALA A 338 -50.16 -15.23 2.89
N THR A 339 -50.42 -15.24 4.20
CA THR A 339 -49.53 -15.80 5.21
C THR A 339 -49.58 -17.32 5.17
N ASN A 340 -48.60 -17.94 4.52
CA ASN A 340 -48.18 -19.30 4.80
C ASN A 340 -46.67 -19.37 4.52
N ARG A 341 -45.87 -19.22 5.58
CA ARG A 341 -44.42 -19.38 5.50
C ARG A 341 -44.11 -20.87 5.61
N HIS A 342 -43.68 -21.47 4.52
CA HIS A 342 -43.16 -22.83 4.50
C HIS A 342 -41.63 -22.73 4.56
N TRP A 343 -41.06 -23.13 5.69
CA TRP A 343 -39.61 -23.30 5.82
C TRP A 343 -39.22 -24.62 5.15
N VAL A 344 -38.18 -24.59 4.33
CA VAL A 344 -37.59 -25.77 3.70
C VAL A 344 -36.19 -25.91 4.27
N ASP A 345 -35.96 -26.99 5.00
CA ASP A 345 -34.68 -27.34 5.60
C ASP A 345 -33.77 -27.90 4.50
N VAL A 346 -32.65 -27.23 4.24
CA VAL A 346 -31.69 -27.63 3.21
C VAL A 346 -30.51 -28.28 3.93
N GLN A 347 -30.57 -29.61 4.11
CA GLN A 347 -29.53 -30.34 4.83
C GLN A 347 -28.18 -30.26 4.08
N GLY A 348 -27.29 -29.40 4.54
CA GLY A 348 -25.93 -29.26 4.07
C GLY A 348 -24.94 -29.20 5.23
N SER A 349 -23.94 -30.09 5.21
CA SER A 349 -22.77 -29.95 6.09
C SER A 349 -22.08 -28.60 5.85
N SER A 350 -21.51 -27.99 6.88
CA SER A 350 -20.69 -26.77 6.80
C SER A 350 -19.44 -26.88 5.89
N GLN A 351 -19.24 -28.03 5.24
CA GLN A 351 -18.25 -28.26 4.18
C GLN A 351 -18.86 -28.38 2.76
N GLY A 352 -20.16 -28.10 2.59
CA GLY A 352 -20.88 -28.21 1.32
C GLY A 352 -20.40 -27.19 0.28
N GLY A 353 -19.80 -27.70 -0.80
CA GLY A 353 -19.37 -26.93 -1.96
C GLY A 353 -20.51 -26.20 -2.68
N SER A 354 -20.13 -25.45 -3.73
CA SER A 354 -20.92 -24.41 -4.43
C SER A 354 -22.34 -24.77 -4.88
N GLU A 355 -22.77 -26.03 -4.85
CA GLU A 355 -24.13 -26.42 -5.24
C GLU A 355 -25.19 -26.08 -4.20
N VAL A 356 -24.93 -26.26 -2.90
CA VAL A 356 -25.91 -25.92 -1.84
C VAL A 356 -26.14 -24.41 -1.78
N ALA A 357 -25.05 -23.63 -1.86
CA ALA A 357 -25.13 -22.17 -1.96
C ALA A 357 -25.89 -21.71 -3.22
N ARG A 358 -25.65 -22.37 -4.37
CA ARG A 358 -26.36 -22.08 -5.63
C ARG A 358 -27.85 -22.42 -5.55
N GLU A 359 -28.21 -23.50 -4.86
CA GLU A 359 -29.59 -23.92 -4.66
C GLU A 359 -30.33 -22.97 -3.70
N ALA A 360 -29.72 -22.62 -2.57
CA ALA A 360 -30.26 -21.61 -1.65
C ALA A 360 -30.46 -20.26 -2.35
N GLN A 361 -29.52 -19.85 -3.20
CA GLN A 361 -29.62 -18.60 -3.97
C GLN A 361 -30.72 -18.65 -5.04
N ARG A 362 -30.95 -19.82 -5.67
CA ARG A 362 -32.07 -20.03 -6.60
C ARG A 362 -33.43 -19.98 -5.89
N MET A 363 -33.53 -20.56 -4.69
CA MET A 363 -34.74 -20.53 -3.86
C MET A 363 -35.04 -19.12 -3.35
N ALA A 364 -34.01 -18.37 -2.91
CA ALA A 364 -34.16 -16.97 -2.53
C ALA A 364 -34.64 -16.08 -3.70
N GLN A 365 -34.15 -16.32 -4.92
CA GLN A 365 -34.64 -15.63 -6.13
C GLN A 365 -36.11 -15.95 -6.45
N ALA A 366 -36.61 -17.12 -6.02
CA ALA A 366 -38.01 -17.51 -6.13
C ALA A 366 -38.90 -16.93 -5.00
N GLY A 367 -38.33 -16.14 -4.09
CA GLY A 367 -39.05 -15.55 -2.95
C GLY A 367 -39.30 -16.52 -1.80
N ILE A 368 -38.55 -17.63 -1.76
CA ILE A 368 -38.61 -18.62 -0.68
C ILE A 368 -37.54 -18.25 0.35
N GLU A 369 -37.95 -18.07 1.61
CA GLU A 369 -37.02 -17.89 2.73
C GLU A 369 -36.39 -19.26 3.06
N VAL A 370 -35.05 -19.31 3.09
CA VAL A 370 -34.27 -20.53 3.26
C VAL A 370 -33.44 -20.40 4.54
N GLU A 371 -33.47 -21.42 5.40
CA GLU A 371 -32.58 -21.56 6.55
C GLU A 371 -31.41 -22.47 6.12
N VAL A 372 -30.17 -22.00 6.32
CA VAL A 372 -28.93 -22.66 5.86
C VAL A 372 -28.16 -23.21 7.04
#